data_AF-A0A7C1TGB4-F1
#
_entry.id   AF-A0A7C1TGB4-F1
#
_cell.length_a   1.000
_cell.length_b   1.000
_cell.length_c   1.000
_cell.angle_alpha   90.00
_cell.angle_beta   90.00
_cell.angle_gamma   90.00
#
_symmetry.space_group_name_H-M   'P 1'
#
loop_
_entity.id
_entity.type
_entity.pdbx_description
1 polymer ?
#
loop_
_entity_poly.entity_id
_entity_poly.type
_entity_poly.pdbx_seq_one_letter_code
_entity_poly.pdbx_strand_id
1 'polypeptide(L)'
;MSGKDIFHGTCSACHGSDGKGAFPGTPDFTSSTGPLSKSDDVLIDHITNGFQSPGSPMAMPPKGGNPNLDADSIKAVLSYLRETFGK
;
A
#
# COMPACT_ATOMS: atom_id res chain seq x y z
N MET A 1 4.97 12.11 9.67
CA MET A 1 3.69 11.50 10.13
C MET A 1 3.94 10.03 10.37
N SER A 2 3.18 9.35 11.24
CA SER A 2 3.37 7.91 11.43
C SER A 2 2.84 7.13 10.22
N GLY A 3 3.43 5.97 9.92
CA GLY A 3 2.95 5.09 8.85
C GLY A 3 1.50 4.66 9.03
N LYS A 4 1.09 4.45 10.28
CA LYS A 4 -0.28 4.14 10.67
C LYS A 4 -1.25 5.25 10.28
N ASP A 5 -0.94 6.50 10.62
CA ASP A 5 -1.82 7.64 10.32
C ASP A 5 -1.94 7.85 8.81
N ILE A 6 -0.83 7.69 8.07
CA ILE A 6 -0.82 7.76 6.61
C ILE A 6 -1.71 6.66 6.03
N PHE A 7 -1.55 5.42 6.48
CA PHE A 7 -2.35 4.30 6.00
C PHE A 7 -3.85 4.53 6.21
N HIS A 8 -4.26 4.89 7.44
CA HIS A 8 -5.67 5.12 7.74
C HIS A 8 -6.24 6.37 7.06
N GLY A 9 -5.42 7.40 6.83
CA GLY A 9 -5.89 8.64 6.20
C GLY A 9 -5.91 8.61 4.67
N THR A 10 -5.04 7.81 4.04
CA THR A 10 -4.85 7.81 2.58
C THR A 10 -5.15 6.46 1.93
N CYS A 11 -4.74 5.34 2.56
CA CYS A 11 -4.67 4.04 1.88
C CYS A 11 -5.85 3.12 2.21
N SER A 12 -6.35 3.16 3.45
CA SER A 12 -7.31 2.18 3.97
C SER A 12 -8.68 2.24 3.30
N ALA A 13 -9.03 3.37 2.68
CA ALA A 13 -10.26 3.50 1.91
C ALA A 13 -10.34 2.44 0.81
N CYS A 14 -9.22 2.14 0.15
CA CYS A 14 -9.13 1.11 -0.88
C CYS A 14 -8.57 -0.21 -0.36
N HIS A 15 -7.55 -0.16 0.49
CA HIS A 15 -6.85 -1.36 0.97
C HIS A 15 -7.51 -2.03 2.19
N GLY A 16 -8.62 -1.48 2.69
CA GLY A 16 -9.26 -1.94 3.92
C GLY A 16 -8.48 -1.51 5.16
N SER A 17 -9.16 -1.26 6.27
CA SER A 17 -8.50 -0.96 7.55
C SER A 17 -7.80 -2.19 8.14
N ASP A 18 -8.20 -3.40 7.72
CA ASP A 18 -7.61 -4.68 8.07
C ASP A 18 -6.55 -5.17 7.08
N GLY A 19 -6.26 -4.39 6.03
CA GLY A 19 -5.25 -4.69 5.03
C GLY A 19 -5.64 -5.78 4.03
N LYS A 20 -6.90 -6.23 4.02
CA LYS A 20 -7.35 -7.32 3.14
C LYS A 20 -7.89 -6.87 1.77
N GLY A 21 -7.92 -5.56 1.54
CA GLY A 21 -8.54 -4.96 0.36
C GLY A 21 -10.04 -4.74 0.56
N ALA A 22 -10.51 -3.54 0.21
CA ALA A 22 -11.93 -3.17 0.26
C ALA A 22 -12.62 -3.28 -1.12
N PHE A 23 -11.84 -3.38 -2.21
CA PHE A 23 -12.36 -3.40 -3.58
C PHE A 23 -11.73 -4.50 -4.44
N PRO A 24 -12.44 -4.98 -5.49
CA PRO A 24 -11.86 -5.86 -6.49
C PRO A 24 -10.59 -5.28 -7.10
N GLY A 25 -9.51 -6.06 -7.12
CA GLY A 25 -8.19 -5.64 -7.63
C GLY A 25 -7.26 -5.05 -6.56
N THR A 26 -7.75 -4.74 -5.36
CA THR A 26 -6.88 -4.40 -4.22
C THR A 26 -6.31 -5.67 -3.58
N PRO A 27 -5.00 -5.71 -3.28
CA PRO A 27 -4.38 -6.90 -2.73
C PRO A 27 -4.69 -7.12 -1.25
N ASP A 28 -4.58 -8.38 -0.82
CA ASP A 28 -4.53 -8.76 0.58
C ASP A 28 -3.08 -8.73 1.08
N PHE A 29 -2.78 -7.80 1.99
CA PHE A 29 -1.47 -7.64 2.61
C PHE A 29 -1.19 -8.68 3.70
N THR A 30 -2.22 -9.38 4.19
CA THR A 30 -2.09 -10.43 5.21
C THR A 30 -1.73 -11.80 4.62
N SER A 31 -1.74 -11.91 3.28
CA SER A 31 -1.32 -13.10 2.56
C SER A 31 0.21 -13.19 2.49
N SER A 32 0.77 -14.32 2.90
CA SER A 32 2.23 -14.60 2.81
C SER A 32 2.76 -14.65 1.38
N THR A 33 1.90 -14.94 0.40
CA THR A 33 2.21 -14.88 -1.03
C THR A 33 1.76 -13.57 -1.68
N GLY A 34 1.28 -12.60 -0.88
CA GLY A 34 0.78 -11.31 -1.33
C GLY A 34 1.90 -10.33 -1.70
N PRO A 35 1.57 -9.06 -1.98
CA PRO A 35 2.55 -8.06 -2.39
C PRO A 35 3.67 -7.82 -1.38
N LEU A 36 3.41 -7.98 -0.08
CA LEU A 36 4.42 -7.79 0.96
C LEU A 36 5.57 -8.81 0.90
N SER A 37 5.45 -9.88 0.10
CA SER A 37 6.57 -10.78 -0.22
C SER A 37 7.64 -10.15 -1.14
N LYS A 38 7.33 -9.02 -1.80
CA LYS A 38 8.27 -8.30 -2.67
C LYS A 38 9.26 -7.47 -1.84
N SER A 39 10.37 -7.06 -2.48
CA SER A 39 11.34 -6.15 -1.85
C SER A 39 10.75 -4.76 -1.60
N ASP A 40 11.36 -4.04 -0.66
CA ASP A 40 10.94 -2.68 -0.33
C ASP A 40 11.04 -1.75 -1.53
N ASP A 41 12.09 -1.84 -2.33
CA ASP A 41 12.28 -0.98 -3.50
C ASP A 41 11.11 -1.10 -4.50
N VAL A 42 10.63 -2.32 -4.74
CA VAL A 42 9.49 -2.57 -5.63
C VAL A 42 8.22 -1.98 -5.05
N LEU A 43 7.99 -2.15 -3.74
CA LEU A 43 6.79 -1.63 -3.09
C LEU A 43 6.81 -0.10 -2.97
N ILE A 44 7.97 0.49 -2.69
CA ILE A 44 8.17 1.94 -2.69
C ILE A 44 7.92 2.52 -4.08
N ASP A 45 8.41 1.88 -5.14
CA ASP A 45 8.16 2.30 -6.52
C ASP A 45 6.65 2.29 -6.84
N HIS A 46 5.97 1.18 -6.53
CA HIS A 46 4.52 1.06 -6.73
C HIS A 46 3.74 2.11 -5.93
N ILE A 47 4.12 2.39 -4.68
CA ILE A 47 3.47 3.43 -3.87
C ILE A 47 3.75 4.81 -4.47
N THR A 48 4.97 5.08 -4.91
CA THR A 48 5.39 6.40 -5.40
C THR A 48 4.76 6.72 -6.76
N ASN A 49 4.84 5.78 -7.69
CA ASN A 49 4.49 5.96 -9.10
C ASN A 49 3.12 5.40 -9.47
N GLY A 50 2.46 4.75 -8.52
CA GLY A 50 1.23 4.01 -8.78
C GLY A 50 1.55 2.64 -9.40
N PHE A 51 0.53 1.79 -9.48
CA PHE A 51 0.71 0.43 -9.96
C PHE A 51 -0.58 -0.14 -10.55
N GLN A 52 -0.48 -0.75 -11.73
CA GLN A 52 -1.56 -1.51 -12.35
C GLN A 52 -1.26 -3.00 -12.15
N SER A 53 -1.91 -3.61 -11.16
CA SER A 53 -1.82 -5.07 -10.96
C SER A 53 -2.37 -5.78 -12.21
N PRO A 54 -1.68 -6.81 -12.73
CA PRO A 54 -2.19 -7.58 -13.86
C PRO A 54 -3.59 -8.12 -13.58
N GLY A 55 -4.53 -7.84 -14.49
CA GLY A 55 -5.93 -8.27 -14.35
C GLY A 55 -6.78 -7.44 -13.37
N SER A 56 -6.22 -6.41 -12.72
CA SER A 56 -7.02 -5.47 -11.93
C SER A 56 -7.81 -4.53 -12.87
N PRO A 57 -9.10 -4.28 -12.59
CA PRO A 57 -9.88 -3.30 -13.35
C PRO A 57 -9.46 -1.86 -13.03
N MET A 58 -8.69 -1.64 -11.96
CA MET A 58 -8.30 -0.32 -11.46
C MET A 58 -6.81 -0.25 -11.16
N ALA A 59 -6.21 0.88 -11.52
CA ALA A 59 -4.84 1.22 -11.18
C ALA A 59 -4.77 1.83 -9.78
N MET A 60 -3.76 1.44 -9.00
CA MET A 60 -3.36 2.16 -7.81
C MET A 60 -2.77 3.51 -8.24
N PRO A 61 -3.33 4.64 -7.79
CA PRO A 61 -2.81 5.95 -8.15
C PRO A 61 -1.43 6.22 -7.50
N PRO A 62 -0.59 7.07 -8.12
CA PRO A 62 0.64 7.54 -7.50
C PRO A 62 0.37 8.12 -6.10
N LYS A 63 1.19 7.73 -5.14
CA LYS A 63 1.12 8.13 -3.72
C LYS A 63 -0.25 7.88 -3.08
N GLY A 64 -1.00 6.89 -3.55
CA GLY A 64 -2.37 6.63 -3.09
C GLY A 64 -3.33 7.80 -3.34
N GLY A 65 -3.02 8.67 -4.31
CA GLY A 65 -3.80 9.88 -4.59
C GLY A 65 -3.46 11.08 -3.71
N ASN A 66 -2.48 10.96 -2.80
CA ASN A 66 -2.05 12.05 -1.93
C ASN A 66 -0.71 12.64 -2.42
N PRO A 67 -0.72 13.78 -3.15
CA PRO A 67 0.49 14.35 -3.72
C PRO A 67 1.51 14.82 -2.66
N ASN A 68 1.06 15.03 -1.42
CA ASN A 68 1.86 15.54 -0.31
C ASN A 68 2.74 14.48 0.37
N LEU A 69 2.62 13.19 0.00
CA LEU A 69 3.50 12.18 0.55
C LEU A 69 4.91 12.32 -0.03
N ASP A 70 5.89 12.48 0.86
CA ASP A 70 7.31 12.46 0.54
C ASP A 70 7.91 11.05 0.71
N ALA A 71 9.19 10.90 0.36
CA ALA A 71 9.87 9.61 0.42
C ALA A 71 9.88 9.00 1.83
N ASP A 72 10.02 9.83 2.87
CA ASP A 72 10.05 9.36 4.26
C ASP A 72 8.67 8.89 4.72
N SER A 73 7.61 9.58 4.32
CA SER A 73 6.22 9.16 4.56
C SER A 73 5.89 7.84 3.87
N ILE A 74 6.38 7.65 2.63
CA ILE A 74 6.21 6.40 1.88
C ILE A 74 6.93 5.23 2.55
N LYS A 75 8.17 5.44 3.02
CA LYS A 75 8.90 4.43 3.79
C LYS A 75 8.18 4.10 5.10
N ALA A 76 7.72 5.12 5.82
CA ALA A 76 7.01 4.94 7.08
C ALA A 76 5.73 4.11 6.91
N VAL A 77 4.93 4.35 5.87
CA VAL A 77 3.73 3.54 5.62
C VAL A 77 4.09 2.11 5.22
N LEU A 78 5.14 1.90 4.42
CA LEU A 78 5.58 0.55 4.08
C LEU A 78 6.06 -0.23 5.31
N SER A 79 6.83 0.39 6.21
CA SER A 79 7.22 -0.20 7.49
C SER A 79 6.00 -0.61 8.31
N TYR A 80 5.00 0.27 8.42
CA TYR A 80 3.74 -0.03 9.11
C TYR A 80 3.00 -1.22 8.48
N LEU A 81 2.92 -1.30 7.15
CA LEU A 81 2.29 -2.42 6.45
C LEU A 81 2.97 -3.75 6.78
N ARG A 82 4.31 -3.79 6.77
CA ARG A 82 5.08 -4.99 7.12
C ARG A 82 4.87 -5.43 8.56
N GLU A 83 4.99 -4.50 9.50
CA GLU A 83 4.85 -4.78 10.93
C GLU A 83 3.42 -5.25 11.30
N THR A 84 2.40 -4.70 10.62
CA THR A 84 1.00 -4.96 10.96
C THR A 84 0.45 -6.17 10.22
N PHE A 85 0.78 -6.34 8.94
CA PHE A 85 0.15 -7.31 8.04
C PHE A 85 1.11 -8.36 7.49
N GLY A 86 2.42 -8.08 7.43
CA GLY A 86 3.44 -8.96 6.84
C GLY A 86 3.83 -10.14 7.74
N LYS A 87 2.86 -10.99 8.08
CA LYS A 87 3.06 -12.21 8.86
C LYS A 87 3.53 -13.39 8.01
#